data_AF-D1LYF2-F1
#
_entry.id   AF-D1LYF2-F1
#
_cell.length_a   1.000
_cell.length_b   1.000
_cell.length_c   1.000
_cell.angle_alpha   90.00
_cell.angle_beta   90.00
_cell.angle_gamma   90.00
#
_symmetry.space_group_name_H-M   'P 1'
#
loop_
_entity.id
_entity.type
_entity.pdbx_description
1 polymer ?
#
loop_
_entity_poly.entity_id
_entity_poly.type
_entity_poly.pdbx_seq_one_letter_code
_entity_poly.pdbx_strand_id
1 'polypeptide(L)' 'VFSSACPPNWITREDSCYLFNTLLDSWDGSKRRCFQLGSNLLKIDSSKEL' A
#
# COMPACT_ATOMS: atom_id res chain seq x y z
N VAL A 1 -22.84 -2.96 -0.45
CA VAL A 1 -21.94 -4.15 -0.56
C VAL A 1 -20.52 -3.62 -0.50
N PHE A 2 -19.97 -3.43 0.71
CA PHE A 2 -18.56 -3.09 0.84
C PHE A 2 -17.82 -4.41 0.74
N SER A 3 -17.29 -4.70 -0.46
CA SER A 3 -16.49 -5.90 -0.67
C SER A 3 -15.31 -5.83 0.29
N SER A 4 -15.25 -6.81 1.18
CA SER A 4 -14.18 -7.10 2.14
C SER A 4 -12.89 -7.55 1.46
N ALA A 5 -12.55 -6.97 0.31
CA ALA A 5 -11.43 -7.37 -0.53
C ALA A 5 -10.66 -6.12 -0.96
N CYS A 6 -9.33 -6.21 -0.87
CA CYS A 6 -8.45 -5.18 -1.37
C CYS A 6 -8.66 -4.95 -2.88
N PRO A 7 -8.30 -3.76 -3.42
CA PRO A 7 -8.39 -3.52 -4.85
C PRO A 7 -7.59 -4.56 -5.66
N PRO A 8 -7.90 -4.75 -6.96
CA PRO A 8 -7.17 -5.69 -7.79
C PRO A 8 -5.65 -5.45 -7.76
N ASN A 9 -4.87 -6.53 -7.63
CA ASN A 9 -3.40 -6.53 -7.52
C ASN A 9 -2.83 -6.00 -6.19
N TRP A 10 -3.67 -5.83 -5.17
CA TRP A 10 -3.23 -5.55 -3.80
C TRP A 10 -3.26 -6.83 -2.97
N ILE A 11 -2.35 -6.90 -2.00
CA ILE A 11 -2.24 -8.01 -1.08
C ILE A 11 -2.98 -7.64 0.20
N THR A 12 -3.97 -8.45 0.57
CA THR A 12 -4.66 -8.32 1.86
C THR A 12 -3.79 -8.90 2.96
N ARG A 13 -3.56 -8.11 4.02
CA ARG A 13 -2.91 -8.54 5.25
C ARG A 13 -3.61 -7.88 6.41
N GLU A 14 -4.36 -8.68 7.17
CA GLU A 14 -5.20 -8.22 8.28
C GLU A 14 -6.20 -7.17 7.81
N ASP A 15 -6.19 -5.98 8.44
CA ASP A 15 -7.09 -4.88 8.13
C ASP A 15 -6.52 -3.91 7.08
N SER A 16 -5.40 -4.28 6.44
CA SER A 16 -4.65 -3.42 5.50
C SER A 16 -4.47 -4.06 4.12
N CYS A 17 -4.33 -3.20 3.12
CA CYS A 17 -4.05 -3.55 1.73
C CYS A 17 -2.68 -3.01 1.33
N TYR A 18 -1.84 -3.88 0.75
CA TYR A 18 -0.47 -3.54 0.38
C TYR A 18 -0.26 -3.68 -1.12
N LEU A 19 0.46 -2.73 -1.72
CA LEU A 19 0.85 -2.76 -3.13
C LEU A 19 2.37 -2.69 -3.23
N PHE A 20 2.96 -3.69 -3.87
CA PHE A 20 4.38 -3.67 -4.22
C PHE A 20 4.56 -3.05 -5.61
N ASN A 21 5.35 -1.98 -5.68
CA ASN A 21 5.70 -1.32 -6.92
C ASN A 21 7.22 -1.37 -7.10
N THR A 22 7.66 -1.95 -8.21
CA THR A 22 9.09 -2.15 -8.53
C THR A 22 9.67 -1.02 -9.37
N LEU A 23 8.89 0.01 -9.70
CA LEU A 23 9.38 1.19 -10.41
C LEU A 23 10.30 2.01 -9.50
N LEU A 24 11.49 2.32 -10.02
CA LEU A 24 12.46 3.16 -9.32
C LEU A 24 11.95 4.59 -9.22
N ASP A 25 12.03 5.17 -8.02
CA ASP A 25 11.82 6.60 -7.81
C ASP A 25 12.43 7.07 -6.49
N SER A 26 12.52 8.40 -6.36
CA SER A 26 12.66 9.10 -5.10
C SER A 26 11.60 8.70 -4.06
N TRP A 27 11.95 8.93 -2.80
CA TRP A 27 11.04 8.73 -1.68
C TRP A 27 9.79 9.63 -1.79
N ASP A 28 9.98 10.92 -2.09
CA ASP A 28 8.87 11.88 -2.23
C ASP A 28 7.95 11.58 -3.41
N GLY A 29 8.51 11.13 -4.55
CA GLY A 29 7.71 10.72 -5.69
C GLY A 29 6.94 9.43 -5.42
N SER A 30 7.51 8.48 -4.70
CA SER A 30 6.81 7.27 -4.23
C SER A 30 5.66 7.60 -3.29
N LYS A 31 5.88 8.54 -2.35
CA LYS A 31 4.82 9.04 -1.45
C LYS A 31 3.67 9.68 -2.21
N ARG A 32 3.97 10.53 -3.20
CA ARG A 32 2.94 11.15 -4.06
C ARG A 32 2.18 10.10 -4.88
N ARG A 33 2.85 9.08 -5.42
CA ARG A 33 2.19 8.00 -6.17
C ARG A 33 1.23 7.19 -5.32
N CYS A 34 1.64 6.78 -4.12
CA CYS A 34 0.73 6.08 -3.20
C CYS A 34 -0.50 6.94 -2.88
N PHE A 35 -0.30 8.23 -2.61
CA PHE A 35 -1.40 9.16 -2.39
C PHE A 35 -2.37 9.26 -3.58
N GLN A 36 -1.85 9.29 -4.81
CA GLN A 36 -2.67 9.29 -6.04
C GLN A 36 -3.48 8.00 -6.23
N LEU A 37 -3.05 6.89 -5.66
CA LEU A 37 -3.76 5.60 -5.66
C LEU A 37 -4.79 5.49 -4.52
N GLY A 38 -4.99 6.55 -3.73
CA GLY A 38 -5.86 6.52 -2.56
C GLY A 38 -5.27 5.77 -1.37
N SER A 39 -3.94 5.62 -1.31
CA SER A 39 -3.22 4.96 -0.22
C SER A 39 -2.09 5.82 0.34
N ASN A 40 -1.28 5.24 1.24
CA ASN A 40 -0.08 5.87 1.79
C ASN A 40 1.15 5.03 1.44
N LEU A 41 2.31 5.69 1.38
CA LEU A 41 3.58 4.97 1.33
C LEU A 41 3.70 4.13 2.61
N LEU A 42 4.10 2.87 2.45
CA LEU A 42 4.17 1.91 3.55
C LEU A 42 5.01 2.46 4.71
N LYS A 43 4.42 2.44 5.90
CA LYS A 43 5.09 2.69 7.16
C LYS A 43 4.86 1.48 8.04
N ILE A 44 5.95 0.80 8.40
CA ILE A 44 5.89 -0.42 9.19
C ILE A 44 5.91 -0.02 10.67
N ASP A 45 4.77 -0.18 11.34
CA ASP A 45 4.57 0.26 12.73
C ASP A 45 4.56 -0.90 13.73
N SER A 46 4.67 -2.16 13.26
CA SER A 46 4.75 -3.33 14.13
C SER A 46 5.64 -4.45 13.56
N SER A 47 6.19 -5.30 14.42
CA SER A 47 6.92 -6.49 13.99
C SER A 47 6.06 -7.54 13.28
N LYS A 48 4.74 -7.45 13.41
CA LYS A 48 3.78 -8.34 12.73
C LYS A 48 3.61 -7.96 11.25
N GLU A 49 3.87 -6.70 10.93
CA GLU A 49 3.80 -6.13 9.58
C GLU A 49 5.10 -6.29 8.79
N LEU A 50 6.24 -6.51 9.48
CA LEU A 50 7.51 -6.97 8.89
C LEU A 50 7.38 -8.40 8.34
#